data_AF-A0A2V9BD73-F1
#
_entry.id   AF-A0A2V9BD73-F1
#
_cell.length_a   1.000
_cell.length_b   1.000
_cell.length_c   1.000
_cell.angle_alpha   90.00
_cell.angle_beta   90.00
_cell.angle_gamma   90.00
#
_symmetry.space_group_name_H-M   'P 1'
#
loop_
_entity.id
_entity.type
_entity.pdbx_description
1 polymer ?
#
loop_
_entity_poly.entity_id
_entity_poly.type
_entity_poly.pdbx_seq_one_letter_code
_entity_poly.pdbx_strand_id
1 'polypeptide(L)'
;FLSRIAILILLFLVGLETSFVEMKRVGKTALIVAVIGVIVPMGLGMGVMKLLHPSSALASDLFIGGILTATSVGITARVLRDLHQENRDESKIILGAAVIDDVLSLVVLAVVSGLAVTGKVSVLEIGRISLVAAIFLAGSLGIGVWLTPKLVRYLSGAGIHDLKLLFGLGFAFLLAWFANLAGLTTIVGAFAAGMILNDFFDSELEGESLHKLLSPVESLVVPLFFVWMGIQVKLESLGSRDVLISGIALTVVAILGKLVSGFGCPPSMNRWAVGIGMMPRGEVGLIFAGIGKNIGAIDDGLFSAIIILVMITTLLAPILLRATLGQGTLAGLR
;
A
#
# COMPACT_ATOMS: atom_id res chain seq x y z
N PHE A 1 -1.64 11.72 19.23
CA PHE A 1 -2.38 10.50 19.62
C PHE A 1 -3.48 10.16 18.60
N LEU A 2 -4.51 11.00 18.42
CA LEU A 2 -5.61 10.77 17.47
C LEU A 2 -5.17 10.48 16.03
N SER A 3 -4.19 11.23 15.49
CA SER A 3 -3.64 10.97 14.15
C SER A 3 -3.02 9.55 14.01
N ARG A 4 -2.41 9.01 15.07
CA ARG A 4 -1.84 7.64 15.02
C ARG A 4 -2.93 6.58 15.01
N ILE A 5 -4.01 6.79 15.75
CA ILE A 5 -5.19 5.90 15.71
C ILE A 5 -5.84 5.93 14.33
N ALA A 6 -6.01 7.12 13.74
CA ALA A 6 -6.57 7.26 12.41
C ALA A 6 -5.75 6.49 11.35
N ILE A 7 -4.42 6.61 11.38
CA ILE A 7 -3.54 5.86 10.48
C ILE A 7 -3.63 4.35 10.74
N LEU A 8 -3.70 3.92 12.01
CA LEU A 8 -3.86 2.49 12.34
C LEU A 8 -5.18 1.93 11.80
N ILE A 9 -6.29 2.65 12.00
CA ILE A 9 -7.60 2.27 11.46
C ILE A 9 -7.54 2.27 9.93
N LEU A 10 -6.92 3.26 9.31
CA LEU A 10 -6.77 3.34 7.86
C LEU A 10 -6.04 2.11 7.31
N LEU A 11 -4.88 1.73 7.84
CA LEU A 11 -4.19 0.53 7.34
C LEU A 11 -4.87 -0.77 7.72
N PHE A 12 -5.62 -0.80 8.82
CA PHE A 12 -6.49 -1.92 9.11
C PHE A 12 -7.57 -2.08 8.03
N LEU A 13 -8.21 -0.98 7.62
CA LEU A 13 -9.19 -0.98 6.52
C LEU A 13 -8.57 -1.40 5.19
N VAL A 14 -7.39 -0.88 4.85
CA VAL A 14 -6.65 -1.31 3.64
C VAL A 14 -6.31 -2.82 3.72
N GLY A 15 -5.95 -3.31 4.90
CA GLY A 15 -5.74 -4.74 5.12
C GLY A 15 -7.04 -5.55 4.95
N LEU A 16 -8.20 -5.01 5.36
CA LEU A 16 -9.51 -5.63 5.14
C LEU A 16 -9.92 -5.67 3.66
N GLU A 17 -9.38 -4.80 2.82
CA GLU A 17 -9.58 -4.87 1.37
C GLU A 17 -8.64 -5.89 0.70
N THR A 18 -7.62 -6.33 1.42
CA THR A 18 -6.54 -7.18 0.90
C THR A 18 -6.86 -8.66 1.14
N SER A 19 -7.12 -9.42 0.07
CA SER A 19 -7.40 -10.86 0.18
C SER A 19 -6.12 -11.70 0.05
N PHE A 20 -5.81 -12.46 1.09
CA PHE A 20 -4.71 -13.43 1.09
C PHE A 20 -5.06 -14.67 0.25
N VAL A 21 -6.34 -15.02 0.14
CA VAL A 21 -6.83 -16.06 -0.78
C VAL A 21 -6.59 -15.65 -2.22
N GLU A 22 -6.91 -14.42 -2.61
CA GLU A 22 -6.61 -13.91 -3.96
C GLU A 22 -5.10 -13.93 -4.22
N MET A 23 -4.29 -13.48 -3.26
CA MET A 23 -2.83 -13.53 -3.32
C MET A 23 -2.29 -14.94 -3.63
N LYS A 24 -2.85 -15.98 -2.99
CA LYS A 24 -2.48 -17.38 -3.26
C LYS A 24 -2.92 -17.86 -4.64
N ARG A 25 -4.04 -17.36 -5.17
CA ARG A 25 -4.62 -17.78 -6.46
C ARG A 25 -3.88 -17.19 -7.66
N VAL A 26 -3.39 -15.95 -7.56
CA VAL A 26 -2.75 -15.23 -8.69
C VAL A 26 -1.35 -15.74 -9.05
N GLY A 27 -0.79 -16.65 -8.23
CA GLY A 27 0.35 -17.47 -8.57
C GLY A 27 1.67 -16.72 -8.73
N LYS A 28 2.63 -17.38 -9.38
CA LYS A 28 4.01 -16.87 -9.54
C LYS A 28 4.07 -15.57 -10.35
N THR A 29 3.14 -15.36 -11.28
CA THR A 29 3.12 -14.17 -12.15
C THR A 29 2.92 -12.90 -11.36
N ALA A 30 1.92 -12.85 -10.46
CA ALA A 30 1.68 -11.68 -9.63
C ALA A 30 2.85 -11.39 -8.69
N LEU A 31 3.50 -12.43 -8.14
CA LEU A 31 4.71 -12.26 -7.34
C LEU A 31 5.85 -11.61 -8.15
N ILE A 32 6.08 -12.04 -9.39
CA ILE A 32 7.12 -11.45 -10.25
C ILE A 32 6.77 -9.99 -10.55
N VAL A 33 5.51 -9.70 -10.92
CA VAL A 33 5.04 -8.33 -11.17
C VAL A 33 5.24 -7.46 -9.93
N ALA A 34 4.86 -7.93 -8.74
CA ALA A 34 5.04 -7.20 -7.50
C ALA A 34 6.52 -6.95 -7.18
N VAL A 35 7.37 -7.98 -7.28
CA VAL A 35 8.82 -7.84 -7.00
C VAL A 35 9.48 -6.83 -7.95
N ILE A 36 9.17 -6.88 -9.25
CA ILE A 36 9.65 -5.87 -10.21
C ILE A 36 9.07 -4.50 -9.87
N GLY A 37 7.78 -4.45 -9.54
CA GLY A 37 7.04 -3.25 -9.11
C GLY A 37 7.52 -2.63 -7.81
N VAL A 38 8.31 -3.34 -7.01
CA VAL A 38 8.98 -2.81 -5.81
C VAL A 38 10.42 -2.40 -6.15
N ILE A 39 11.22 -3.33 -6.70
CA ILE A 39 12.65 -3.12 -6.90
C ILE A 39 12.93 -1.99 -7.89
N VAL A 40 12.21 -1.97 -9.03
CA VAL A 40 12.49 -0.99 -10.10
C VAL A 40 12.11 0.43 -9.67
N PRO A 41 10.87 0.72 -9.18
CA PRO A 41 10.53 2.05 -8.70
C PRO A 41 11.39 2.51 -7.51
N MET A 42 11.76 1.60 -6.61
CA MET A 42 12.64 1.92 -5.48
C MET A 42 14.01 2.38 -5.96
N GLY A 43 14.65 1.61 -6.85
CA GLY A 43 15.95 1.95 -7.41
C GLY A 43 15.93 3.26 -8.21
N LEU A 44 14.91 3.45 -9.05
CA LEU A 44 14.74 4.70 -9.81
C LEU A 44 14.48 5.91 -8.91
N GLY A 45 13.66 5.74 -7.88
CA GLY A 45 13.36 6.79 -6.90
C GLY A 45 14.61 7.23 -6.12
N MET A 46 15.37 6.26 -5.61
CA MET A 46 16.66 6.53 -4.95
C MET A 46 17.64 7.21 -5.92
N GLY A 47 17.71 6.74 -7.17
CA GLY A 47 18.59 7.31 -8.19
C GLY A 47 18.26 8.76 -8.53
N VAL A 48 16.98 9.06 -8.77
CA VAL A 48 16.51 10.44 -9.01
C VAL A 48 16.73 11.32 -7.80
N MET A 49 16.43 10.82 -6.59
CA MET A 49 16.66 11.57 -5.37
C MET A 49 18.14 11.96 -5.23
N LYS A 50 19.05 11.01 -5.46
CA LYS A 50 20.49 11.26 -5.41
C LYS A 50 20.97 12.21 -6.51
N LEU A 51 20.36 12.15 -7.69
CA LEU A 51 20.70 13.03 -8.81
C LEU A 51 20.27 14.48 -8.55
N LEU A 52 19.05 14.68 -8.05
CA LEU A 52 18.49 16.01 -7.77
C LEU A 52 19.04 16.61 -6.48
N HIS A 53 19.33 15.78 -5.48
CA HIS A 53 19.84 16.18 -4.18
C HIS A 53 21.09 15.34 -3.82
N PRO A 54 22.27 15.64 -4.39
CA PRO A 54 23.49 14.84 -4.17
C PRO A 54 23.89 14.66 -2.70
N SER A 55 23.59 15.66 -1.88
CA SER A 55 23.85 15.66 -0.43
C SER A 55 22.78 14.99 0.41
N SER A 56 21.77 14.35 -0.21
CA SER A 56 20.71 13.63 0.50
C SER A 56 21.28 12.52 1.37
N ALA A 57 20.68 12.33 2.54
CA ALA A 57 20.96 11.20 3.39
C ALA A 57 20.34 9.93 2.77
N LEU A 58 20.99 8.78 2.95
CA LEU A 58 20.50 7.50 2.46
C LEU A 58 19.10 7.16 2.99
N ALA A 59 18.76 7.61 4.21
CA ALA A 59 17.41 7.48 4.75
C ALA A 59 16.37 8.20 3.87
N SER A 60 16.64 9.44 3.44
CA SER A 60 15.78 10.21 2.53
C SER A 60 15.65 9.51 1.18
N ASP A 61 16.75 9.02 0.62
CA ASP A 61 16.74 8.28 -0.65
C ASP A 61 15.85 7.03 -0.56
N LEU A 62 16.01 6.27 0.53
CA LEU A 62 15.22 5.07 0.80
C LEU A 62 13.73 5.39 1.05
N PHE A 63 13.42 6.51 1.69
CA PHE A 63 12.03 6.98 1.86
C PHE A 63 11.39 7.28 0.52
N ILE A 64 12.07 8.03 -0.35
CA ILE A 64 11.58 8.32 -1.70
C ILE A 64 11.43 7.03 -2.50
N GLY A 65 12.43 6.16 -2.49
CA GLY A 65 12.34 4.85 -3.12
C GLY A 65 11.14 4.04 -2.61
N GLY A 66 10.96 3.97 -1.30
CA GLY A 66 9.84 3.29 -0.64
C GLY A 66 8.46 3.84 -1.03
N ILE A 67 8.30 5.16 -1.08
CA ILE A 67 7.06 5.82 -1.53
C ILE A 67 6.71 5.39 -2.96
N LEU A 68 7.71 5.26 -3.83
CA LEU A 68 7.53 4.87 -5.22
C LEU A 68 7.17 3.39 -5.39
N THR A 69 7.35 2.56 -4.36
CA THR A 69 6.93 1.15 -4.41
C THR A 69 5.43 1.00 -4.26
N ALA A 70 4.79 1.70 -3.32
CA ALA A 70 3.43 1.38 -2.88
C ALA A 70 2.35 1.69 -3.93
N THR A 71 1.63 0.68 -4.38
CA THR A 71 0.47 0.79 -5.28
C THR A 71 -0.82 0.97 -4.49
N SER A 72 -1.76 1.79 -4.95
CA SER A 72 -3.11 1.82 -4.35
C SER A 72 -4.02 0.77 -5.01
N VAL A 73 -4.22 -0.35 -4.31
CA VAL A 73 -5.14 -1.43 -4.72
C VAL A 73 -6.56 -0.87 -4.90
N GLY A 74 -7.05 -0.08 -3.95
CA GLY A 74 -8.42 0.45 -3.95
C GLY A 74 -8.74 1.34 -5.15
N ILE A 75 -7.81 2.24 -5.54
CA ILE A 75 -7.97 3.07 -6.74
C ILE A 75 -8.05 2.19 -8.00
N THR A 76 -7.10 1.27 -8.16
CA THR A 76 -7.06 0.41 -9.34
C THR A 76 -8.28 -0.51 -9.42
N ALA A 77 -8.68 -1.14 -8.31
CA ALA A 77 -9.85 -2.01 -8.24
C ALA A 77 -11.13 -1.27 -8.63
N ARG A 78 -11.31 -0.04 -8.14
CA ARG A 78 -12.43 0.82 -8.50
C ARG A 78 -12.44 1.13 -10.00
N VAL A 79 -11.30 1.55 -10.55
CA VAL A 79 -11.19 1.85 -11.98
C VAL A 79 -11.50 0.62 -12.84
N LEU A 80 -10.99 -0.56 -12.50
CA LEU A 80 -11.26 -1.78 -13.25
C LEU A 80 -12.74 -2.16 -13.22
N ARG A 81 -13.40 -1.97 -12.07
CA ARG A 81 -14.84 -2.20 -11.88
C ARG A 81 -15.69 -1.19 -12.66
N ASP A 82 -15.31 0.09 -12.63
CA ASP A 82 -15.98 1.16 -13.39
C ASP A 82 -15.87 0.94 -14.91
N LEU A 83 -14.82 0.25 -15.36
CA LEU A 83 -14.63 -0.16 -16.75
C LEU A 83 -15.26 -1.52 -17.10
N HIS A 84 -15.84 -2.23 -16.12
CA HIS A 84 -16.35 -3.61 -16.25
C HIS A 84 -15.29 -4.60 -16.75
N GLN A 85 -14.03 -4.45 -16.31
CA GLN A 85 -12.89 -5.28 -16.72
C GLN A 85 -12.30 -6.10 -15.56
N GLU A 86 -12.90 -6.09 -14.37
CA GLU A 86 -12.38 -6.71 -13.15
C GLU A 86 -12.15 -8.23 -13.28
N ASN A 87 -12.89 -8.90 -14.17
CA ASN A 87 -12.80 -10.35 -14.35
C ASN A 87 -11.70 -10.82 -15.32
N ARG A 88 -11.00 -9.89 -15.98
CA ARG A 88 -9.88 -10.22 -16.87
C ARG A 88 -8.70 -10.77 -16.11
N ASP A 89 -7.90 -11.59 -16.78
CA ASP A 89 -6.70 -12.17 -16.16
C ASP A 89 -5.65 -11.11 -15.85
N GLU A 90 -5.54 -10.05 -16.67
CA GLU A 90 -4.69 -8.91 -16.35
C GLU A 90 -5.15 -8.22 -15.06
N SER A 91 -6.46 -8.03 -14.88
CA SER A 91 -7.05 -7.42 -13.67
C SER A 91 -6.77 -8.25 -12.43
N LYS A 92 -6.92 -9.58 -12.50
CA LYS A 92 -6.58 -10.48 -11.39
C LYS A 92 -5.10 -10.39 -11.03
N ILE A 93 -4.21 -10.35 -12.03
CA ILE A 93 -2.76 -10.20 -11.79
C ILE A 93 -2.47 -8.84 -11.15
N ILE A 94 -3.07 -7.76 -11.63
CA ILE A 94 -2.90 -6.42 -11.08
C ILE A 94 -3.30 -6.39 -9.60
N LEU A 95 -4.51 -6.85 -9.28
CA LEU A 95 -5.02 -6.84 -7.91
C LEU A 95 -4.17 -7.72 -6.98
N GLY A 96 -3.86 -8.94 -7.42
CA GLY A 96 -3.02 -9.82 -6.62
C GLY A 96 -1.58 -9.34 -6.48
N ALA A 97 -1.01 -8.72 -7.51
CA ALA A 97 0.33 -8.11 -7.42
C ALA A 97 0.31 -6.89 -6.50
N ALA A 98 -0.73 -6.07 -6.54
CA ALA A 98 -0.86 -4.90 -5.68
C ALA A 98 -1.00 -5.29 -4.18
N VAL A 99 -1.65 -6.41 -3.88
CA VAL A 99 -1.67 -7.00 -2.53
C VAL A 99 -0.27 -7.42 -2.07
N ILE A 100 0.50 -8.13 -2.91
CA ILE A 100 1.88 -8.53 -2.58
C ILE A 100 2.77 -7.29 -2.43
N ASP A 101 2.57 -6.30 -3.30
CA ASP A 101 3.25 -5.00 -3.29
C ASP A 101 3.02 -4.30 -1.95
N ASP A 102 1.80 -4.25 -1.41
CA ASP A 102 1.53 -3.68 -0.08
C ASP A 102 2.28 -4.39 1.05
N VAL A 103 2.33 -5.73 1.03
CA VAL A 103 3.11 -6.51 2.01
C VAL A 103 4.61 -6.17 1.91
N LEU A 104 5.15 -6.13 0.70
CA LEU A 104 6.55 -5.80 0.46
C LEU A 104 6.86 -4.34 0.82
N SER A 105 5.98 -3.40 0.49
CA SER A 105 6.09 -1.99 0.85
C SER A 105 6.05 -1.81 2.37
N LEU A 106 5.28 -2.58 3.13
CA LEU A 106 5.34 -2.53 4.59
C LEU A 106 6.66 -3.02 5.17
N VAL A 107 7.28 -4.04 4.56
CA VAL A 107 8.65 -4.45 4.91
C VAL A 107 9.63 -3.30 4.63
N VAL A 108 9.51 -2.66 3.46
CA VAL A 108 10.32 -1.48 3.12
C VAL A 108 10.09 -0.36 4.13
N LEU A 109 8.84 -0.05 4.50
CA LEU A 109 8.53 0.98 5.50
C LEU A 109 9.18 0.68 6.84
N ALA A 110 9.12 -0.57 7.29
CA ALA A 110 9.72 -0.99 8.55
C ALA A 110 11.25 -0.81 8.54
N VAL A 111 11.90 -1.22 7.45
CA VAL A 111 13.35 -1.02 7.25
C VAL A 111 13.69 0.46 7.30
N VAL A 112 13.03 1.25 6.46
CA VAL A 112 13.37 2.66 6.27
C VAL A 112 13.07 3.49 7.52
N SER A 113 11.97 3.20 8.22
CA SER A 113 11.65 3.83 9.51
C SER A 113 12.64 3.42 10.61
N GLY A 114 13.02 2.14 10.66
CA GLY A 114 13.99 1.64 11.64
C GLY A 114 15.37 2.28 11.47
N LEU A 115 15.86 2.39 10.23
CA LEU A 115 17.13 3.05 9.91
C LEU A 115 17.14 4.53 10.29
N ALA A 116 16.03 5.23 10.10
CA ALA A 116 15.91 6.63 10.48
C ALA A 116 15.95 6.83 12.00
N VAL A 117 15.47 5.86 12.78
CA VAL A 117 15.54 5.90 14.26
C VAL A 117 16.94 5.56 14.76
N THR A 118 17.59 4.55 14.20
CA THR A 118 18.90 4.08 14.68
C THR A 118 20.07 4.93 14.17
N GLY A 119 19.86 5.70 13.09
CA GLY A 119 20.86 6.56 12.46
C GLY A 119 22.03 5.80 11.84
N LYS A 120 21.96 4.46 11.83
CA LYS A 120 23.00 3.57 11.30
C LYS A 120 22.43 2.90 10.07
N VAL A 121 23.11 3.06 8.94
CA VAL A 121 22.77 2.28 7.74
C VAL A 121 23.84 1.23 7.53
N SER A 122 23.52 0.01 7.96
CA SER A 122 24.33 -1.18 7.67
C SER A 122 23.49 -2.22 6.96
N VAL A 123 24.11 -2.94 6.02
CA VAL A 123 23.45 -4.05 5.29
C VAL A 123 22.92 -5.10 6.26
N LEU A 124 23.65 -5.33 7.36
CA LEU A 124 23.24 -6.26 8.41
C LEU A 124 21.95 -5.81 9.11
N GLU A 125 21.79 -4.52 9.36
CA GLU A 125 20.61 -3.96 10.02
C GLU A 125 19.39 -3.96 9.10
N ILE A 126 19.58 -3.63 7.82
CA ILE A 126 18.55 -3.79 6.78
C ILE A 126 18.08 -5.25 6.72
N GLY A 127 19.02 -6.20 6.66
CA GLY A 127 18.72 -7.63 6.64
C GLY A 127 17.99 -8.09 7.89
N ARG A 128 18.40 -7.62 9.07
CA ARG A 128 17.74 -7.93 10.35
C ARG A 128 16.31 -7.41 10.39
N ILE A 129 16.08 -6.13 10.07
CA ILE A 129 14.72 -5.54 10.11
C ILE A 129 13.83 -6.22 9.07
N SER A 130 14.34 -6.47 7.87
CA SER A 130 13.60 -7.19 6.82
C SER A 130 13.21 -8.59 7.27
N LEU A 131 14.13 -9.31 7.92
CA LEU A 131 13.87 -10.65 8.44
C LEU A 131 12.83 -10.63 9.56
N VAL A 132 12.93 -9.68 10.51
CA VAL A 132 11.94 -9.53 11.59
C VAL A 132 10.56 -9.18 11.01
N ALA A 133 10.48 -8.26 10.05
CA ALA A 133 9.23 -7.91 9.38
C ALA A 133 8.63 -9.11 8.65
N ALA A 134 9.44 -9.86 7.91
CA ALA A 134 9.01 -11.06 7.20
C ALA A 134 8.52 -12.16 8.16
N ILE A 135 9.26 -12.43 9.24
CA ILE A 135 8.86 -13.41 10.27
C ILE A 135 7.58 -12.96 10.96
N PHE A 136 7.45 -11.68 11.31
CA PHE A 136 6.25 -11.14 11.93
C PHE A 136 5.04 -11.25 11.01
N LEU A 137 5.15 -10.86 9.74
CA LEU A 137 4.06 -10.95 8.77
C LEU A 137 3.69 -12.41 8.48
N ALA A 138 4.66 -13.27 8.18
CA ALA A 138 4.41 -14.69 7.93
C ALA A 138 3.84 -15.40 9.17
N GLY A 139 4.37 -15.09 10.35
CA GLY A 139 3.92 -15.65 11.62
C GLY A 139 2.53 -15.17 12.01
N SER A 140 2.24 -13.87 11.89
CA SER A 140 0.91 -13.31 12.18
C SER A 140 -0.14 -13.83 11.20
N LEU A 141 0.16 -13.89 9.90
CA LEU A 141 -0.72 -14.51 8.91
C LEU A 141 -0.92 -16.00 9.20
N GLY A 142 0.15 -16.77 9.42
CA GLY A 142 0.05 -18.22 9.65
C GLY A 142 -0.71 -18.58 10.93
N ILE A 143 -0.35 -17.95 12.05
CA ILE A 143 -1.00 -18.17 13.36
C ILE A 143 -2.39 -17.55 13.37
N GLY A 144 -2.54 -16.31 12.89
CA GLY A 144 -3.80 -15.59 12.89
C GLY A 144 -4.87 -16.29 12.06
N VAL A 145 -4.53 -16.77 10.86
CA VAL A 145 -5.46 -17.55 10.03
C VAL A 145 -5.94 -18.82 10.73
N TRP A 146 -5.09 -19.49 11.51
CA TRP A 146 -5.46 -20.70 12.25
C TRP A 146 -6.20 -20.41 13.57
N LEU A 147 -5.82 -19.33 14.26
CA LEU A 147 -6.30 -18.99 15.59
C LEU A 147 -7.62 -18.22 15.54
N THR A 148 -7.78 -17.30 14.58
CA THR A 148 -8.95 -16.42 14.45
C THR A 148 -10.27 -17.21 14.41
N PRO A 149 -10.46 -18.26 13.57
CA PRO A 149 -11.71 -19.01 13.56
C PRO A 149 -12.07 -19.63 14.91
N LYS A 150 -11.06 -20.13 15.65
CA LYS A 150 -11.27 -20.75 16.97
C LYS A 150 -11.71 -19.72 18.01
N LEU A 151 -11.05 -18.56 18.03
CA LEU A 151 -11.39 -17.49 18.95
C LEU A 151 -12.79 -16.94 18.64
N VAL A 152 -13.11 -16.76 17.36
CA VAL A 152 -14.42 -16.26 16.93
C VAL A 152 -15.53 -17.21 17.32
N ARG A 153 -15.39 -18.52 17.06
CA ARG A 153 -16.39 -19.52 17.47
C ARG A 153 -16.57 -19.63 18.97
N TYR A 154 -15.49 -19.45 19.74
CA TYR A 154 -15.56 -19.44 21.19
C TYR A 154 -16.33 -18.21 21.71
N LEU A 155 -16.05 -17.03 21.13
CA LEU A 155 -16.67 -15.77 21.54
C LEU A 155 -18.10 -15.60 21.01
N SER A 156 -18.45 -16.21 19.88
CA SER A 156 -19.82 -16.17 19.33
C SER A 156 -20.82 -16.87 20.25
N GLY A 157 -20.38 -17.87 21.02
CA GLY A 157 -21.20 -18.52 22.05
C GLY A 157 -21.50 -17.65 23.27
N ALA A 158 -20.82 -16.50 23.43
CA ALA A 158 -20.95 -15.63 24.59
C ALA A 158 -22.01 -14.53 24.46
N GLY A 159 -22.75 -14.46 23.33
CA GLY A 159 -23.83 -13.49 23.14
C GLY A 159 -23.39 -12.03 23.07
N ILE A 160 -22.13 -11.77 22.68
CA ILE A 160 -21.56 -10.42 22.61
C ILE A 160 -22.21 -9.64 21.45
N HIS A 161 -22.85 -8.51 21.76
CA HIS A 161 -23.36 -7.58 20.76
C HIS A 161 -22.19 -6.94 19.98
N ASP A 162 -22.33 -6.81 18.66
CA ASP A 162 -21.28 -6.28 17.78
C ASP A 162 -19.91 -6.96 17.92
N LEU A 163 -19.90 -8.26 18.23
CA LEU A 163 -18.68 -9.07 18.33
C LEU A 163 -17.72 -8.81 17.16
N LYS A 164 -18.27 -8.67 15.95
CA LYS A 164 -17.48 -8.44 14.75
C LYS A 164 -16.60 -7.19 14.86
N LEU A 165 -17.21 -6.08 15.26
CA LEU A 165 -16.54 -4.79 15.40
C LEU A 165 -15.54 -4.81 16.57
N LEU A 166 -15.97 -5.29 17.73
CA LEU A 166 -15.16 -5.33 18.94
C LEU A 166 -13.92 -6.21 18.75
N PHE A 167 -14.10 -7.41 18.20
CA PHE A 167 -13.01 -8.31 17.91
C PHE A 167 -12.12 -7.75 16.80
N GLY A 168 -12.69 -7.21 15.72
CA GLY A 168 -11.93 -6.67 14.60
C GLY A 168 -10.95 -5.57 15.04
N LEU A 169 -11.46 -4.55 15.74
CA LEU A 169 -10.64 -3.45 16.24
C LEU A 169 -9.69 -3.90 17.36
N GLY A 170 -10.16 -4.76 18.27
CA GLY A 170 -9.34 -5.30 19.36
C GLY A 170 -8.15 -6.12 18.82
N PHE A 171 -8.40 -6.96 17.82
CA PHE A 171 -7.38 -7.76 17.14
C PHE A 171 -6.38 -6.87 16.37
N ALA A 172 -6.86 -5.83 15.69
CA ALA A 172 -6.02 -4.85 15.02
C ALA A 172 -5.07 -4.14 15.99
N PHE A 173 -5.57 -3.67 17.13
CA PHE A 173 -4.73 -3.03 18.15
C PHE A 173 -3.78 -4.02 18.82
N LEU A 174 -4.20 -5.26 19.04
CA LEU A 174 -3.35 -6.30 19.62
C LEU A 174 -2.17 -6.64 18.69
N LEU A 175 -2.42 -6.86 17.39
CA LEU A 175 -1.33 -7.09 16.43
C LEU A 175 -0.47 -5.85 16.23
N ALA A 176 -1.03 -4.65 16.23
CA ALA A 176 -0.27 -3.41 16.20
C ALA A 176 0.69 -3.29 17.40
N TRP A 177 0.24 -3.71 18.59
CA TRP A 177 1.06 -3.76 19.78
C TRP A 177 2.18 -4.81 19.67
N PHE A 178 1.87 -6.02 19.18
CA PHE A 178 2.90 -7.03 18.92
C PHE A 178 3.93 -6.59 17.87
N ALA A 179 3.50 -5.89 16.81
CA ALA A 179 4.42 -5.31 15.83
C ALA A 179 5.39 -4.33 16.49
N ASN A 180 4.88 -3.46 17.37
CA ASN A 180 5.70 -2.53 18.14
C ASN A 180 6.70 -3.24 19.06
N LEU A 181 6.28 -4.33 19.73
CA LEU A 181 7.18 -5.15 20.55
C LEU A 181 8.28 -5.83 19.73
N ALA A 182 7.99 -6.20 18.48
CA ALA A 182 8.97 -6.73 17.54
C ALA A 182 9.93 -5.67 16.98
N GLY A 183 9.74 -4.38 17.32
CA GLY A 183 10.53 -3.26 16.79
C GLY A 183 10.10 -2.79 15.40
N LEU A 184 8.88 -3.14 14.97
CA LEU A 184 8.27 -2.67 13.73
C LEU A 184 7.31 -1.52 14.03
N THR A 185 6.95 -0.75 13.00
CA THR A 185 5.90 0.26 13.15
C THR A 185 4.55 -0.43 13.43
N THR A 186 3.75 0.13 14.34
CA THR A 186 2.41 -0.38 14.69
C THR A 186 1.49 -0.60 13.49
N ILE A 187 1.71 0.17 12.43
CA ILE A 187 1.00 0.12 11.15
C ILE A 187 1.07 -1.25 10.48
N VAL A 188 2.23 -1.93 10.57
CA VAL A 188 2.44 -3.26 9.99
C VAL A 188 1.50 -4.28 10.65
N GLY A 189 1.32 -4.19 11.97
CA GLY A 189 0.41 -5.08 12.70
C GLY A 189 -1.06 -4.81 12.41
N ALA A 190 -1.46 -3.54 12.26
CA ALA A 190 -2.83 -3.18 11.90
C ALA A 190 -3.21 -3.70 10.51
N PHE A 191 -2.33 -3.55 9.52
CA PHE A 191 -2.54 -4.10 8.19
C PHE A 191 -2.61 -5.63 8.19
N ALA A 192 -1.69 -6.30 8.91
CA ALA A 192 -1.71 -7.76 9.06
C ALA A 192 -3.03 -8.26 9.66
N ALA A 193 -3.56 -7.58 10.67
CA ALA A 193 -4.88 -7.88 11.22
C ALA A 193 -5.99 -7.77 10.18
N GLY A 194 -6.00 -6.71 9.37
CA GLY A 194 -6.98 -6.56 8.30
C GLY A 194 -6.96 -7.75 7.33
N MET A 195 -5.77 -8.13 6.84
CA MET A 195 -5.62 -9.27 5.93
C MET A 195 -6.12 -10.59 6.53
N ILE A 196 -5.83 -10.83 7.81
CA ILE A 196 -6.25 -12.05 8.51
C ILE A 196 -7.77 -12.09 8.65
N LEU A 197 -8.41 -10.94 8.86
CA LEU A 197 -9.85 -10.88 9.09
C LEU A 197 -10.66 -10.88 7.79
N ASN A 198 -10.15 -10.27 6.70
CA ASN A 198 -10.85 -10.21 5.42
C ASN A 198 -11.38 -11.58 4.95
N ASP A 199 -10.49 -12.56 4.83
CA ASP A 199 -10.84 -13.85 4.21
C ASP A 199 -11.67 -14.78 5.11
N PHE A 200 -11.59 -14.62 6.44
CA PHE A 200 -12.17 -15.59 7.39
C PHE A 200 -13.43 -15.08 8.05
N PHE A 201 -13.45 -13.80 8.40
CA PHE A 201 -14.42 -13.25 9.33
C PHE A 201 -15.80 -13.05 8.70
N ASP A 202 -15.83 -12.85 7.38
CA ASP A 202 -17.06 -12.73 6.61
C ASP A 202 -17.65 -14.08 6.18
N SER A 203 -16.85 -15.16 6.21
CA SER A 203 -17.29 -16.52 5.84
C SER A 203 -17.89 -17.32 7.00
N GLU A 204 -17.46 -17.08 8.24
CA GLU A 204 -17.83 -17.91 9.40
C GLU A 204 -18.97 -17.35 10.26
N LEU A 205 -19.21 -16.04 10.22
CA LEU A 205 -20.22 -15.39 11.03
C LEU A 205 -21.33 -14.81 10.15
N GLU A 206 -22.56 -15.24 10.37
CA GLU A 206 -23.75 -14.65 9.74
C GLU A 206 -23.86 -13.13 10.07
N GLY A 207 -24.55 -12.39 9.20
CA GLY A 207 -24.72 -10.94 9.29
C GLY A 207 -23.77 -10.14 8.41
N GLU A 208 -23.74 -8.82 8.59
CA GLU A 208 -22.94 -7.94 7.73
C GLU A 208 -21.44 -8.22 7.82
N SER A 209 -20.73 -8.05 6.72
CA SER A 209 -19.27 -8.12 6.68
C SER A 209 -18.63 -7.10 7.60
N LEU A 210 -17.47 -7.41 8.18
CA LEU A 210 -16.72 -6.45 9.00
C LEU A 210 -16.38 -5.16 8.23
N HIS A 211 -16.06 -5.29 6.95
CA HIS A 211 -15.83 -4.15 6.07
C HIS A 211 -17.05 -3.23 5.99
N LYS A 212 -18.26 -3.78 5.78
CA LYS A 212 -19.52 -3.01 5.77
C LYS A 212 -19.82 -2.32 7.10
N LEU A 213 -19.60 -3.00 8.23
CA LEU A 213 -19.77 -2.41 9.56
C LEU A 213 -18.82 -1.21 9.79
N LEU A 214 -17.63 -1.25 9.20
CA LEU A 214 -16.64 -0.18 9.28
C LEU A 214 -16.74 0.85 8.16
N SER A 215 -17.58 0.63 7.15
CA SER A 215 -17.78 1.56 6.02
C SER A 215 -18.08 3.01 6.45
N PRO A 216 -18.88 3.28 7.51
CA PRO A 216 -19.06 4.65 8.00
C PRO A 216 -17.77 5.28 8.54
N VAL A 217 -16.93 4.47 9.20
CA VAL A 217 -15.63 4.91 9.72
C VAL A 217 -14.67 5.18 8.56
N GLU A 218 -14.61 4.28 7.58
CA GLU A 218 -13.81 4.46 6.36
C GLU A 218 -14.22 5.74 5.60
N SER A 219 -15.52 5.92 5.38
CA SER A 219 -16.10 7.08 4.68
C SER A 219 -15.77 8.41 5.36
N LEU A 220 -15.43 8.39 6.64
CA LEU A 220 -14.99 9.57 7.39
C LEU A 220 -13.47 9.67 7.45
N VAL A 221 -12.77 8.58 7.78
CA VAL A 221 -11.31 8.57 8.00
C VAL A 221 -10.53 8.77 6.70
N VAL A 222 -10.94 8.14 5.59
CA VAL A 222 -10.21 8.23 4.32
C VAL A 222 -10.23 9.66 3.78
N PRO A 223 -11.39 10.35 3.61
CA PRO A 223 -11.38 11.73 3.13
C PRO A 223 -10.67 12.69 4.07
N LEU A 224 -10.84 12.54 5.39
CA LEU A 224 -10.13 13.37 6.38
C LEU A 224 -8.62 13.16 6.31
N PHE A 225 -8.15 11.93 6.08
CA PHE A 225 -6.73 11.65 5.87
C PHE A 225 -6.21 12.40 4.65
N PHE A 226 -6.87 12.30 3.49
CA PHE A 226 -6.43 13.01 2.29
C PHE A 226 -6.47 14.54 2.45
N VAL A 227 -7.51 15.09 3.10
CA VAL A 227 -7.60 16.52 3.44
C VAL A 227 -6.45 16.93 4.36
N TRP A 228 -6.17 16.14 5.41
CA TRP A 228 -5.08 16.41 6.34
C TRP A 228 -3.71 16.40 5.63
N MET A 229 -3.47 15.43 4.76
CA MET A 229 -2.23 15.36 3.97
C MET A 229 -2.13 16.54 3.00
N GLY A 230 -3.25 16.98 2.40
CA GLY A 230 -3.31 18.16 1.54
C GLY A 230 -3.01 19.47 2.29
N ILE A 231 -3.54 19.64 3.52
CA ILE A 231 -3.26 20.83 4.36
C ILE A 231 -1.78 20.94 4.71
N GLN A 232 -1.05 19.82 4.77
CA GLN A 232 0.39 19.83 5.03
C GLN A 232 1.26 20.29 3.86
N VAL A 233 0.67 20.47 2.66
CA VAL A 233 1.36 21.02 1.50
C VAL A 233 1.57 22.52 1.70
N LYS A 234 2.83 22.95 1.64
CA LYS A 234 3.16 24.38 1.65
C LYS A 234 2.92 24.96 0.27
N LEU A 235 1.89 25.79 0.11
CA LEU A 235 1.54 26.37 -1.20
C LEU A 235 2.68 27.24 -1.76
N GLU A 236 3.48 27.86 -0.89
CA GLU A 236 4.67 28.64 -1.28
C GLU A 236 5.71 27.75 -1.96
N SER A 237 5.79 26.47 -1.54
CA SER A 237 6.72 25.50 -2.13
C SER A 237 6.30 25.04 -3.53
N LEU A 238 5.01 25.08 -3.86
CA LEU A 238 4.51 24.70 -5.19
C LEU A 238 4.92 25.69 -6.29
N GLY A 239 5.21 26.95 -5.92
CA GLY A 239 5.79 27.93 -6.83
C GLY A 239 7.30 27.77 -7.02
N SER A 240 7.96 26.94 -6.20
CA SER A 240 9.39 26.70 -6.32
C SER A 240 9.70 25.83 -7.54
N ARG A 241 10.63 26.33 -8.36
CA ARG A 241 11.15 25.59 -9.52
C ARG A 241 11.68 24.22 -9.13
N ASP A 242 12.38 24.13 -7.99
CA ASP A 242 13.00 22.88 -7.54
C ASP A 242 11.95 21.84 -7.14
N VAL A 243 10.88 22.26 -6.45
CA VAL A 243 9.77 21.38 -6.06
C VAL A 243 9.02 20.87 -7.29
N LEU A 244 8.78 21.72 -8.29
CA LEU A 244 8.13 21.31 -9.54
C LEU A 244 9.00 20.34 -10.33
N ILE A 245 10.30 20.59 -10.43
CA ILE A 245 11.25 19.69 -11.09
C ILE A 245 11.27 18.33 -10.37
N SER A 246 11.41 18.32 -9.04
CA SER A 246 11.39 17.09 -8.25
C SER A 246 10.04 16.36 -8.38
N GLY A 247 8.92 17.07 -8.32
CA GLY A 247 7.58 16.49 -8.47
C GLY A 247 7.40 15.82 -9.83
N ILE A 248 7.77 16.51 -10.91
CA ILE A 248 7.69 15.96 -12.28
C ILE A 248 8.66 14.78 -12.42
N ALA A 249 9.92 14.93 -12.02
CA ALA A 249 10.92 13.88 -12.14
C ALA A 249 10.51 12.61 -11.41
N LEU A 250 10.08 12.74 -10.14
CA LEU A 250 9.56 11.63 -9.34
C LEU A 250 8.32 11.02 -9.99
N THR A 251 7.40 11.82 -10.52
CA THR A 251 6.22 11.31 -11.22
C THR A 251 6.61 10.47 -12.44
N VAL A 252 7.51 10.98 -13.28
CA VAL A 252 7.98 10.26 -14.48
C VAL A 252 8.61 8.93 -14.09
N VAL A 253 9.51 8.90 -13.10
CA VAL A 253 10.15 7.64 -12.72
C VAL A 253 9.22 6.69 -11.96
N ALA A 254 8.24 7.21 -11.21
CA ALA A 254 7.20 6.39 -10.60
C ALA A 254 6.36 5.66 -11.65
N ILE A 255 5.98 6.38 -12.71
CA ILE A 255 5.24 5.83 -13.85
C ILE A 255 6.11 4.81 -14.57
N LEU A 256 7.29 5.21 -15.04
CA LEU A 256 8.19 4.32 -15.79
C LEU A 256 8.54 3.07 -14.99
N GLY A 257 8.86 3.21 -13.70
CA GLY A 257 9.19 2.09 -12.83
C GLY A 257 8.07 1.06 -12.72
N LYS A 258 6.81 1.51 -12.63
CA LYS A 258 5.66 0.58 -12.59
C LYS A 258 5.27 0.05 -13.97
N LEU A 259 5.49 0.79 -15.05
CA LEU A 259 5.30 0.23 -16.39
C LEU A 259 6.21 -0.98 -16.63
N VAL A 260 7.42 -0.97 -16.06
CA VAL A 260 8.34 -2.11 -16.12
C VAL A 260 7.79 -3.35 -15.38
N SER A 261 6.97 -3.17 -14.32
CA SER A 261 6.37 -4.29 -13.59
C SER A 261 5.46 -5.15 -14.48
N GLY A 262 4.83 -4.53 -15.48
CA GLY A 262 4.02 -5.22 -16.48
C GLY A 262 4.78 -6.29 -17.27
N PHE A 263 6.10 -6.16 -17.44
CA PHE A 263 6.92 -7.18 -18.10
C PHE A 263 7.10 -8.46 -17.26
N GLY A 264 6.69 -8.43 -15.99
CA GLY A 264 6.59 -9.62 -15.15
C GLY A 264 5.49 -10.59 -15.59
N CYS A 265 4.55 -10.15 -16.45
CA CYS A 265 3.53 -11.03 -17.01
C CYS A 265 3.92 -11.63 -18.37
N PRO A 266 3.32 -12.79 -18.74
CA PRO A 266 3.57 -13.45 -20.01
C PRO A 266 3.36 -12.53 -21.22
N PRO A 267 4.13 -12.69 -22.31
CA PRO A 267 3.96 -11.88 -23.53
C PRO A 267 2.57 -11.97 -24.17
N SER A 268 1.80 -13.03 -23.86
CA SER A 268 0.43 -13.23 -24.34
C SER A 268 -0.60 -12.31 -23.69
N MET A 269 -0.23 -11.61 -22.61
CA MET A 269 -1.10 -10.69 -21.88
C MET A 269 -0.76 -9.24 -22.18
N ASN A 270 -1.69 -8.33 -21.91
CA ASN A 270 -1.44 -6.90 -22.05
C ASN A 270 -0.53 -6.37 -20.91
N ARG A 271 0.78 -6.41 -21.15
CA ARG A 271 1.82 -5.91 -20.22
C ARG A 271 1.63 -4.45 -19.84
N TRP A 272 1.17 -3.62 -20.78
CA TRP A 272 0.91 -2.20 -20.52
C TRP A 272 -0.26 -2.03 -19.56
N ALA A 273 -1.35 -2.78 -19.74
CA ALA A 273 -2.48 -2.75 -18.81
C ALA A 273 -2.03 -3.14 -17.39
N VAL A 274 -1.19 -4.17 -17.25
CA VAL A 274 -0.65 -4.58 -15.94
C VAL A 274 0.21 -3.48 -15.32
N GLY A 275 1.18 -2.93 -16.06
CA GLY A 275 2.05 -1.87 -15.56
C GLY A 275 1.30 -0.58 -15.20
N ILE A 276 0.32 -0.19 -16.02
CA ILE A 276 -0.55 0.97 -15.75
C ILE A 276 -1.44 0.68 -14.54
N GLY A 277 -1.96 -0.53 -14.39
CA GLY A 277 -2.75 -0.92 -13.22
C GLY A 277 -1.97 -0.87 -11.91
N MET A 278 -0.66 -1.06 -11.97
CA MET A 278 0.24 -0.95 -10.82
C MET A 278 0.78 0.48 -10.57
N MET A 279 0.42 1.44 -11.43
CA MET A 279 0.91 2.82 -11.40
C MET A 279 0.31 3.69 -10.27
N PRO A 280 -0.99 3.60 -9.92
CA PRO A 280 -1.60 4.47 -8.92
C PRO A 280 -0.87 4.49 -7.60
N ARG A 281 -0.75 5.69 -7.04
CA ARG A 281 -0.30 5.92 -5.66
C ARG A 281 -1.46 6.47 -4.88
N GLY A 282 -1.56 6.09 -3.62
CA GLY A 282 -2.66 6.53 -2.76
C GLY A 282 -2.24 6.61 -1.32
N GLU A 283 -3.07 6.02 -0.47
CA GLU A 283 -3.04 6.10 0.99
C GLU A 283 -1.67 5.70 1.54
N VAL A 284 -1.18 4.52 1.15
CA VAL A 284 0.07 3.95 1.66
C VAL A 284 1.27 4.84 1.31
N GLY A 285 1.36 5.34 0.07
CA GLY A 285 2.42 6.25 -0.35
C GLY A 285 2.41 7.57 0.42
N LEU A 286 1.22 8.10 0.75
CA LEU A 286 1.07 9.28 1.60
C LEU A 286 1.43 9.00 3.06
N ILE A 287 1.11 7.81 3.58
CA ILE A 287 1.52 7.40 4.93
C ILE A 287 3.05 7.39 5.04
N PHE A 288 3.75 6.83 4.05
CA PHE A 288 5.21 6.92 3.96
C PHE A 288 5.71 8.36 3.99
N ALA A 289 5.12 9.23 3.16
CA ALA A 289 5.50 10.63 3.09
C ALA A 289 5.32 11.35 4.43
N GLY A 290 4.20 11.09 5.11
CA GLY A 290 3.90 11.65 6.43
C GLY A 290 4.87 11.15 7.50
N ILE A 291 5.22 9.86 7.50
CA ILE A 291 6.20 9.29 8.43
C ILE A 291 7.59 9.89 8.18
N GLY A 292 8.03 9.90 6.92
CA GLY A 292 9.32 10.46 6.53
C GLY A 292 9.44 11.94 6.90
N LYS A 293 8.36 12.72 6.75
CA LYS A 293 8.29 14.11 7.19
C LYS A 293 8.40 14.25 8.71
N ASN A 294 7.65 13.46 9.47
CA ASN A 294 7.64 13.53 10.93
C ASN A 294 9.00 13.22 11.57
N ILE A 295 9.81 12.38 10.93
CA ILE A 295 11.14 12.02 11.42
C ILE A 295 12.26 12.84 10.75
N GLY A 296 11.92 13.82 9.92
CA GLY A 296 12.86 14.73 9.26
C GLY A 296 13.61 14.14 8.06
N ALA A 297 13.22 12.97 7.57
CA ALA A 297 13.81 12.38 6.36
C ALA A 297 13.30 13.03 5.07
N ILE A 298 12.12 13.66 5.11
CA ILE A 298 11.49 14.35 3.99
C ILE A 298 11.18 15.78 4.43
N ASP A 299 11.67 16.77 3.69
CA ASP A 299 11.33 18.18 3.94
C ASP A 299 9.98 18.57 3.32
N ASP A 300 9.52 19.80 3.59
CA ASP A 300 8.23 20.28 3.08
C ASP A 300 8.17 20.38 1.54
N GLY A 301 9.31 20.62 0.89
CA GLY A 301 9.39 20.70 -0.57
C GLY A 301 9.20 19.33 -1.21
N LEU A 302 9.94 18.32 -0.73
CA LEU A 302 9.80 16.94 -1.16
C LEU A 302 8.41 16.39 -0.83
N PHE A 303 7.85 16.70 0.34
CA PHE A 303 6.49 16.32 0.69
C PHE A 303 5.48 16.86 -0.33
N SER A 304 5.62 18.12 -0.74
CA SER A 304 4.77 18.75 -1.75
C SER A 304 4.97 18.12 -3.15
N ALA A 305 6.20 17.76 -3.50
CA ALA A 305 6.52 17.01 -4.73
C ALA A 305 5.87 15.63 -4.76
N ILE A 306 5.84 14.91 -3.63
CA ILE A 306 5.16 13.61 -3.49
C ILE A 306 3.66 13.76 -3.68
N ILE A 307 3.05 14.82 -3.14
CA ILE A 307 1.62 15.07 -3.31
C ILE A 307 1.27 15.31 -4.78
N ILE A 308 2.10 16.06 -5.52
CA ILE A 308 1.96 16.21 -6.99
C ILE A 308 1.98 14.84 -7.67
N LEU A 309 2.96 13.98 -7.34
CA LEU A 309 3.07 12.63 -7.87
C LEU A 309 1.83 11.78 -7.58
N VAL A 310 1.29 11.83 -6.37
CA VAL A 310 0.11 11.05 -5.97
C VAL A 310 -1.12 11.53 -6.76
N MET A 311 -1.31 12.85 -6.87
CA MET A 311 -2.41 13.40 -7.66
C MET A 311 -2.32 13.01 -9.13
N ILE A 312 -1.15 13.18 -9.76
CA ILE A 312 -0.98 12.89 -11.20
C ILE A 312 -1.18 11.39 -11.48
N THR A 313 -0.53 10.51 -10.73
CA THR A 313 -0.65 9.05 -10.95
C THR A 313 -2.07 8.55 -10.72
N THR A 314 -2.78 9.09 -9.72
CA THR A 314 -4.20 8.78 -9.47
C THR A 314 -5.09 9.22 -10.61
N LEU A 315 -4.92 10.44 -11.13
CA LEU A 315 -5.76 10.97 -12.21
C LEU A 315 -5.48 10.34 -13.57
N LEU A 316 -4.23 9.94 -13.82
CA LEU A 316 -3.84 9.32 -15.09
C LEU A 316 -4.32 7.87 -15.22
N ALA A 317 -4.41 7.12 -14.12
CA ALA A 317 -4.69 5.70 -14.19
C ALA A 317 -6.05 5.34 -14.82
N PRO A 318 -7.19 5.99 -14.48
CA PRO A 318 -8.45 5.75 -15.17
C PRO A 318 -8.36 5.98 -16.68
N ILE A 319 -7.68 7.05 -17.10
CA ILE A 319 -7.55 7.45 -18.51
C ILE A 319 -6.73 6.40 -19.27
N LEU A 320 -5.58 5.99 -18.72
CA LEU A 320 -4.67 5.06 -19.35
C LEU A 320 -5.17 3.60 -19.33
N LEU A 321 -5.80 3.16 -18.23
CA LEU A 321 -6.44 1.84 -18.17
C LEU A 321 -7.59 1.73 -19.15
N ARG A 322 -8.43 2.77 -19.27
CA ARG A 322 -9.49 2.81 -20.27
C ARG A 322 -8.93 2.71 -21.69
N ALA A 323 -7.84 3.42 -21.99
CA ALA A 323 -7.22 3.40 -23.31
C ALA A 323 -6.63 2.02 -23.67
N THR A 324 -6.16 1.24 -22.69
CA THR A 324 -5.49 -0.05 -22.90
C THR A 324 -6.41 -1.26 -22.80
N LEU A 325 -7.40 -1.25 -21.90
CA LEU A 325 -8.35 -2.33 -21.71
C LEU A 325 -9.66 -2.12 -22.49
N GLY A 326 -10.08 -0.86 -22.70
CA GLY A 326 -11.35 -0.52 -23.33
C GLY A 326 -11.41 -0.72 -24.86
N GLN A 327 -10.29 -1.00 -25.53
CA GLN A 327 -10.29 -1.27 -26.98
C GLN A 327 -10.92 -2.61 -27.35
N GLY A 328 -11.00 -3.58 -26.42
CA GLY A 328 -11.64 -4.87 -26.67
C GLY A 328 -13.17 -4.79 -26.84
N THR A 329 -13.81 -3.82 -26.20
CA THR A 329 -15.28 -3.68 -26.20
C THR A 329 -15.82 -3.10 -27.51
N LEU A 330 -15.01 -2.33 -28.25
CA LEU A 330 -15.40 -1.76 -29.55
C LEU A 330 -15.24 -2.74 -30.72
N ALA A 331 -14.46 -3.81 -30.56
CA ALA A 331 -14.28 -4.83 -31.58
C ALA A 331 -15.39 -5.89 -31.57
N GLY A 332 -16.10 -6.07 -30.45
CA GLY A 332 -17.25 -6.99 -30.34
C GLY A 332 -18.60 -6.38 -30.73
N LEU A 333 -18.62 -5.09 -31.11
CA LEU A 333 -19.81 -4.35 -31.56
C LEU A 333 -19.76 -4.01 -33.07
N ARG A 334 -18.86 -4.65 -33.82
CA ARG A 334 -18.76 -4.55 -35.29
C ARG A 334 -18.99 -5.90 -35.94
#